data_AF-A0A7V4G1T9-F1
#
_entry.id   AF-A0A7V4G1T9-F1
#
_cell.length_a   1.000
_cell.length_b   1.000
_cell.length_c   1.000
_cell.angle_alpha   90.00
_cell.angle_beta   90.00
_cell.angle_gamma   90.00
#
_symmetry.space_group_name_H-M   'P 1'
#
loop_
_entity.id
_entity.type
_entity.pdbx_description
1 polymer ?
#
loop_
_entity_poly.entity_id
_entity_poly.type
_entity_poly.pdbx_seq_one_letter_code
_entity_poly.pdbx_strand_id
1 'polypeptide(L)'
;MAKIDFWALAERVRLELGEEIEFMALHPRLCEADGERFMQNILKEGLLFITPACKEMKQQKLLRDGFEKAGVPMDAAHWKPVMLALETTETAFEKIKAAIEGAPDGAKA
;
A
#
# COMPACT_ATOMS: atom_id res chain seq x y z
N MET A 1 17.62 2.33 14.20
CA MET A 1 16.37 1.84 13.61
C MET A 1 16.08 2.73 12.42
N ALA A 2 16.16 2.21 11.19
CA ALA A 2 15.81 3.01 10.01
C ALA A 2 14.36 3.46 10.16
N LYS A 3 14.12 4.76 10.10
CA LYS A 3 12.79 5.34 10.15
C LYS A 3 12.47 5.80 8.73
N ILE A 4 11.42 5.25 8.16
CA ILE A 4 10.81 5.80 6.96
C ILE A 4 10.33 7.21 7.32
N ASP A 5 10.76 8.20 6.54
CA ASP A 5 10.15 9.51 6.53
C ASP A 5 8.96 9.47 5.57
N PHE A 6 7.76 9.34 6.14
CA PHE A 6 6.52 9.23 5.36
C PHE A 6 6.22 10.50 4.56
N TRP A 7 6.65 11.68 5.02
CA TRP A 7 6.42 12.93 4.31
C TRP A 7 7.32 13.01 3.08
N ALA A 8 8.62 12.77 3.26
CA ALA A 8 9.56 12.71 2.15
C ALA A 8 9.20 11.61 1.15
N LEU A 9 8.76 10.43 1.64
CA LEU A 9 8.29 9.33 0.79
C LEU A 9 7.08 9.75 -0.05
N ALA A 10 6.05 10.30 0.58
CA ALA A 10 4.83 10.71 -0.11
C ALA A 10 5.10 11.82 -1.13
N GLU A 11 5.91 12.81 -0.78
CA GLU A 11 6.28 13.87 -1.72
C GLU A 11 7.06 13.32 -2.92
N ARG A 12 7.98 12.37 -2.70
CA ARG A 12 8.72 11.72 -3.79
C ARG A 12 7.80 10.89 -4.69
N VAL A 13 6.89 10.10 -4.11
CA VAL A 13 5.87 9.36 -4.85
C VAL A 13 5.02 10.30 -5.72
N ARG A 14 4.60 11.44 -5.17
CA ARG A 14 3.84 12.46 -5.91
C ARG A 14 4.63 13.02 -7.10
N LEU A 15 5.92 13.31 -6.92
CA LEU A 15 6.75 13.93 -7.95
C LEU A 15 7.17 12.97 -9.05
N GLU A 16 7.49 11.72 -8.71
CA GLU A 16 8.05 10.75 -9.66
C GLU A 16 7.01 9.81 -10.26
N LEU A 17 5.92 9.52 -9.55
CA LEU A 17 4.92 8.50 -9.92
C LEU A 17 3.49 9.08 -10.01
N GLY A 18 3.35 10.40 -9.93
CA GLY A 18 2.04 11.08 -9.85
C GLY A 18 1.16 10.90 -11.09
N GLU A 19 1.72 10.57 -12.25
CA GLU A 19 0.95 10.28 -13.47
C GLU A 19 0.33 8.87 -13.47
N GLU A 20 0.86 7.96 -12.64
CA GLU A 20 0.44 6.56 -12.55
C GLU A 20 -0.50 6.30 -11.37
N ILE A 21 -0.63 7.26 -10.44
CA ILE A 21 -1.37 7.13 -9.20
C ILE A 21 -2.51 8.15 -9.18
N GLU A 22 -3.74 7.66 -9.16
CA GLU A 22 -4.92 8.54 -9.07
C GLU A 22 -5.10 9.13 -7.66
N PHE A 23 -4.88 8.31 -6.62
CA PHE A 23 -5.04 8.73 -5.22
C PHE A 23 -3.93 8.15 -4.33
N MET A 24 -3.50 8.93 -3.35
CA MET A 24 -2.61 8.48 -2.29
C MET A 24 -3.14 8.93 -0.93
N ALA A 25 -3.16 8.02 0.03
CA ALA A 25 -3.56 8.31 1.41
C ALA A 25 -2.53 7.76 2.40
N LEU A 26 -2.13 8.60 3.36
CA LEU A 26 -1.34 8.18 4.51
C LEU A 26 -2.26 7.95 5.70
N HIS A 27 -2.47 6.68 6.06
CA HIS A 27 -3.22 6.32 7.25
C HIS A 27 -2.27 5.84 8.36
N PRO A 28 -2.34 6.37 9.60
CA PRO A 28 -1.40 6.01 10.67
C PRO A 28 -1.36 4.52 10.98
N ARG A 29 -2.53 3.87 11.01
CA ARG A 29 -2.70 2.44 11.32
C ARG A 29 -3.86 1.83 10.54
N LEU A 30 -3.60 1.41 9.29
CA LEU A 30 -4.67 0.85 8.44
C LEU A 30 -5.32 -0.43 9.03
N CYS A 31 -4.58 -1.15 9.88
CA CYS A 31 -5.04 -2.38 10.54
C CYS A 31 -5.92 -2.18 11.79
N GLU A 32 -6.20 -0.93 12.19
CA GLU A 32 -7.05 -0.62 13.34
C GLU A 32 -8.49 -0.31 12.90
N ALA A 33 -9.40 -0.16 13.86
CA ALA A 33 -10.82 -0.02 13.58
C ALA A 33 -11.18 1.25 12.77
N ASP A 34 -10.41 2.33 12.93
CA ASP A 34 -10.51 3.53 12.11
C ASP A 34 -9.98 3.31 10.68
N GLY A 35 -8.89 2.56 10.53
CA GLY A 35 -8.38 2.12 9.24
C GLY A 35 -9.38 1.25 8.47
N GLU A 36 -10.07 0.34 9.15
CA GLU A 36 -11.13 -0.46 8.54
C GLU A 36 -12.30 0.41 8.04
N ARG A 37 -12.73 1.40 8.84
CA ARG A 37 -13.76 2.37 8.40
C ARG A 37 -13.26 3.20 7.22
N PHE A 38 -12.00 3.61 7.23
CA PHE A 38 -11.40 4.32 6.11
C PHE A 38 -11.47 3.46 4.83
N MET A 39 -11.06 2.18 4.92
CA MET A 39 -11.13 1.24 3.81
C MET A 39 -12.55 1.10 3.24
N GLN A 40 -13.58 1.00 4.07
CA GLN A 40 -14.98 0.93 3.61
C GLN A 40 -15.42 2.13 2.76
N ASN A 41 -14.77 3.30 2.93
CA ASN A 41 -15.10 4.50 2.16
C ASN A 41 -14.33 4.59 0.84
N ILE A 42 -13.13 4.00 0.78
CA ILE A 42 -12.22 4.16 -0.37
C ILE A 42 -12.14 2.93 -1.25
N LEU A 43 -12.27 1.72 -0.70
CA LEU A 43 -12.26 0.47 -1.45
C LEU A 43 -13.46 0.43 -2.38
N LYS A 44 -13.18 0.29 -3.68
CA LYS A 44 -14.18 0.21 -4.74
C LYS A 44 -13.66 -0.73 -5.82
N GLU A 45 -14.58 -1.38 -6.54
CA GLU A 45 -14.24 -2.11 -7.75
C GLU A 45 -13.60 -1.17 -8.79
N GLY A 46 -12.68 -1.70 -9.60
CA GLY A 46 -11.95 -0.95 -10.63
C GLY A 46 -10.70 -0.20 -10.13
N LEU A 47 -10.41 -0.23 -8.82
CA LEU A 47 -9.18 0.32 -8.25
C LEU A 47 -8.27 -0.80 -7.75
N LEU A 48 -6.98 -0.73 -8.09
CA LEU A 48 -5.94 -1.58 -7.51
C LEU A 48 -5.39 -0.92 -6.24
N PHE A 49 -5.61 -1.53 -5.08
CA PHE A 49 -5.11 -1.03 -3.80
C PHE A 49 -3.72 -1.56 -3.49
N ILE A 50 -2.72 -0.68 -3.62
CA ILE A 50 -1.35 -0.96 -3.19
C ILE A 50 -1.21 -0.59 -1.71
N THR A 51 -0.75 -1.52 -0.86
CA THR A 51 -0.65 -1.32 0.59
C THR A 51 0.79 -1.51 1.11
N PRO A 52 1.57 -0.42 1.22
CA PRO A 52 2.94 -0.46 1.71
C PRO A 52 2.98 -0.47 3.24
N ALA A 53 3.11 -1.65 3.84
CA ALA A 53 3.03 -1.81 5.29
C ALA A 53 3.84 -3.02 5.81
N CYS A 54 3.24 -3.83 6.68
CA CYS A 54 3.89 -5.00 7.27
C CYS A 54 3.94 -6.18 6.30
N LYS A 55 4.33 -7.37 6.78
CA LYS A 55 4.36 -8.59 5.96
C LYS A 55 2.98 -8.89 5.35
N GLU A 56 2.95 -9.31 4.10
CA GLU A 56 1.72 -9.64 3.36
C GLU A 56 0.74 -10.50 4.15
N MET A 57 1.18 -11.64 4.70
CA MET A 57 0.31 -12.53 5.51
C MET A 57 -0.38 -11.82 6.68
N LYS A 58 0.28 -10.82 7.29
CA LYS A 58 -0.33 -10.02 8.35
C LYS A 58 -1.31 -9.01 7.78
N GLN A 59 -0.97 -8.37 6.66
CA GLN A 59 -1.88 -7.45 5.98
C GLN A 59 -3.16 -8.20 5.55
N GLN A 60 -3.03 -9.35 4.90
CA GLN A 60 -4.17 -10.17 4.48
C GLN A 60 -5.11 -10.47 5.64
N LYS A 61 -4.56 -10.90 6.78
CA LYS A 61 -5.37 -11.19 7.98
C LYS A 61 -6.05 -9.94 8.57
N LEU A 62 -5.33 -8.83 8.64
CA LEU A 62 -5.79 -7.61 9.35
C LEU A 62 -6.70 -6.73 8.49
N LEU A 63 -6.56 -6.78 7.18
CA LEU A 63 -7.32 -5.96 6.25
C LEU A 63 -8.54 -6.70 5.67
N ARG A 64 -8.66 -8.03 5.89
CA ARG A 64 -9.74 -8.87 5.35
C ARG A 64 -11.11 -8.30 5.61
N ASP A 65 -11.39 -7.95 6.85
CA ASP A 65 -12.71 -7.48 7.26
C ASP A 65 -13.05 -6.12 6.60
N GLY A 66 -12.03 -5.30 6.30
CA GLY A 66 -12.19 -4.05 5.53
C GLY A 66 -12.58 -4.31 4.07
N PHE A 67 -11.94 -5.28 3.40
CA PHE A 67 -12.29 -5.72 2.06
C PHE A 67 -13.68 -6.35 1.99
N GLU A 68 -14.00 -7.25 2.93
CA GLU A 68 -15.29 -7.93 3.01
C GLU A 68 -16.43 -6.93 3.19
N LYS A 69 -16.29 -5.95 4.11
CA LYS A 69 -17.31 -4.92 4.35
C LYS A 69 -17.46 -3.94 3.18
N ALA A 70 -16.40 -3.71 2.42
CA ALA A 70 -16.46 -2.91 1.20
C ALA A 70 -17.03 -3.68 0.00
N GLY A 71 -17.22 -5.00 0.12
CA GLY A 71 -17.67 -5.85 -0.99
C GLY A 71 -16.62 -6.02 -2.10
N VAL A 72 -15.33 -5.78 -1.81
CA VAL A 72 -14.24 -5.89 -2.79
C VAL A 72 -13.46 -7.19 -2.52
N PRO A 73 -13.24 -8.05 -3.53
CA PRO A 73 -12.47 -9.28 -3.32
C PRO A 73 -11.00 -8.96 -3.06
N MET A 74 -10.38 -9.72 -2.16
CA MET A 74 -8.96 -9.60 -1.85
C MET A 74 -8.14 -10.51 -2.77
N ASP A 75 -8.02 -10.11 -4.04
CA ASP A 75 -7.27 -10.81 -5.09
C ASP A 75 -6.23 -9.89 -5.76
N ALA A 76 -5.46 -10.45 -6.70
CA ALA A 76 -4.38 -9.72 -7.38
C ALA A 76 -4.87 -8.59 -8.31
N ALA A 77 -6.15 -8.57 -8.70
CA ALA A 77 -6.71 -7.49 -9.51
C ALA A 77 -7.09 -6.26 -8.66
N HIS A 78 -7.40 -6.47 -7.38
CA HIS A 78 -7.89 -5.42 -6.48
C HIS A 78 -6.90 -5.05 -5.37
N TRP A 79 -5.93 -5.90 -5.05
CA TRP A 79 -5.03 -5.69 -3.93
C TRP A 79 -3.60 -6.15 -4.22
N LYS A 80 -2.63 -5.29 -3.93
CA LYS A 80 -1.19 -5.57 -4.00
C LYS A 80 -0.51 -5.17 -2.68
N PRO A 81 -0.15 -6.13 -1.81
CA PRO A 81 0.61 -5.84 -0.60
C PRO A 81 2.07 -5.52 -0.93
N VAL A 82 2.65 -4.52 -0.26
CA VAL A 82 4.08 -4.20 -0.34
C VAL A 82 4.67 -4.23 1.08
N MET A 83 5.74 -4.98 1.27
CA MET A 83 6.40 -5.10 2.57
C MET A 83 7.49 -4.03 2.77
N LEU A 84 7.26 -3.12 3.72
CA LEU A 84 8.17 -2.02 4.09
C LEU A 84 8.78 -2.13 5.49
N ALA A 85 8.55 -3.23 6.20
CA ALA A 85 9.00 -3.35 7.59
C ALA A 85 10.53 -3.30 7.68
N LEU A 86 11.05 -2.36 8.48
CA LEU A 86 12.48 -2.13 8.77
C LEU A 86 13.30 -1.53 7.61
N GLU A 87 12.65 -0.84 6.68
CA GLU A 87 13.29 -0.24 5.50
C GLU A 87 13.67 1.24 5.70
N THR A 88 14.49 1.75 4.77
CA THR A 88 14.74 3.21 4.61
C THR A 88 13.68 3.83 3.69
N THR A 89 13.59 5.17 3.68
CA THR A 89 12.72 5.90 2.72
C THR A 89 13.02 5.52 1.26
N GLU A 90 14.29 5.41 0.91
CA GLU A 90 14.75 5.04 -0.43
C GLU A 90 14.26 3.63 -0.82
N THR A 91 14.54 2.64 0.04
CA THR A 91 14.11 1.26 -0.23
C THR A 91 12.59 1.12 -0.26
N ALA A 92 11.87 1.91 0.55
CA ALA A 92 10.42 1.95 0.51
C ALA A 92 9.88 2.51 -0.81
N PHE A 93 10.49 3.59 -1.31
CA PHE A 93 10.13 4.18 -2.59
C PHE A 93 10.31 3.20 -3.75
N GLU A 94 11.48 2.56 -3.87
CA GLU A 94 11.76 1.62 -4.97
C GLU A 94 10.80 0.44 -4.99
N LYS A 95 10.39 -0.08 -3.82
CA LYS A 95 9.39 -1.14 -3.73
C LYS A 95 8.00 -0.68 -4.15
N ILE A 96 7.59 0.53 -3.76
CA ILE A 96 6.32 1.11 -4.18
C ILE A 96 6.31 1.31 -5.70
N LYS A 97 7.39 1.85 -6.25
CA LYS A 97 7.58 2.02 -7.69
C LYS A 97 7.45 0.70 -8.45
N ALA A 98 8.20 -0.31 -8.04
CA ALA A 98 8.11 -1.65 -8.63
C ALA A 98 6.68 -2.22 -8.55
N ALA A 99 5.96 -1.94 -7.47
CA ALA A 99 4.58 -2.37 -7.33
C ALA A 99 3.64 -1.71 -8.34
N ILE A 100 3.84 -0.42 -8.64
CA ILE A 100 3.04 0.34 -9.60
C ILE A 100 3.35 -0.07 -11.04
N GLU A 101 4.64 -0.22 -11.37
CA GLU A 101 5.09 -0.62 -12.73
C GLU A 101 4.76 -2.10 -13.07
N GLY A 102 4.21 -2.86 -12.11
CA GLY A 102 3.87 -4.27 -12.32
C GLY A 102 5.07 -5.23 -12.23
N ALA A 103 6.22 -4.77 -11.74
CA ALA A 103 7.38 -5.63 -11.50
C ALA A 103 7.13 -6.57 -10.30
N PRO A 104 7.64 -7.82 -10.33
CA PRO A 104 7.59 -8.73 -9.19
C PRO A 104 8.45 -8.20 -8.04
N ASP A 105 7.94 -8.36 -6.81
CA ASP A 105 8.64 -7.97 -5.58
C ASP A 105 10.02 -8.67 -5.51
N GLY A 106 11.10 -7.89 -5.63
CA GLY A 106 12.47 -8.39 -5.48
C GLY A 106 13.23 -8.75 -6.76
N ALA A 107 13.00 -8.07 -7.89
CA ALA A 107 13.95 -8.06 -8.99
C ALA A 107 15.30 -7.51 -8.48
N LYS A 108 16.20 -8.42 -8.08
CA LYS A 108 17.59 -8.10 -7.77
C LYS A 108 18.22 -7.48 -9.02
N ALA A 109 18.72 -6.25 -8.88
CA ALA A 109 19.90 -5.83 -9.62
C ALA A 109 21.11 -6.67 -9.15
#